data_AF-A0A1G8SX24-F1
#
_entry.id   AF-A0A1G8SX24-F1
#
_cell.length_a   1.000
_cell.length_b   1.000
_cell.length_c   1.000
_cell.angle_alpha   90.00
_cell.angle_beta   90.00
_cell.angle_gamma   90.00
#
_symmetry.space_group_name_H-M   'P 1'
#
loop_
_entity.id
_entity.type
_entity.pdbx_description
1 polymer ?
#
loop_
_entity_poly.entity_id
_entity_poly.type
_entity_poly.pdbx_seq_one_letter_code
_entity_poly.pdbx_strand_id
1 'polypeptide(L)'
;MPSSSQHAAGHDREEFARLRRDFGEDPARFLDHDLIQDSDKRQLAMARIRGIDRIEVIRGWIAVERALDRPTRTGIIRALEEREDTLQEIGERPERLQFGPRRPPSFYEDERGDSEDEEENLSAHQKLNRMRARTDGGEPDGK
;
A
#
# COMPACT_ATOMS: atom_id res chain seq x y z
N MET A 1 -2.51 9.22 -36.14
CA MET A 1 -1.26 8.44 -35.92
C MET A 1 -1.57 7.36 -34.90
N PRO A 2 -1.74 6.08 -35.28
CA PRO A 2 -1.88 5.02 -34.29
C PRO A 2 -0.51 4.75 -33.65
N SER A 3 -0.45 4.88 -32.33
CA SER A 3 0.72 4.56 -31.53
C SER A 3 0.98 3.06 -31.62
N SER A 4 2.10 2.67 -32.23
CA SER A 4 2.54 1.28 -32.29
C SER A 4 3.05 0.90 -30.90
N SER A 5 2.15 0.39 -30.06
CA SER A 5 2.51 -0.33 -28.85
C SER A 5 3.30 -1.56 -29.28
N GLN A 6 4.63 -1.46 -29.26
CA GLN A 6 5.51 -2.61 -29.47
C GLN A 6 5.20 -3.66 -28.40
N HIS A 7 4.34 -4.61 -28.74
CA HIS A 7 4.19 -5.85 -28.01
C HIS A 7 5.56 -6.55 -28.01
N ALA A 8 6.06 -6.86 -26.82
CA ALA A 8 7.30 -7.61 -26.62
C ALA A 8 7.31 -8.85 -27.52
N ALA A 9 8.39 -8.99 -28.29
CA ALA A 9 8.59 -10.11 -29.20
C ALA A 9 8.60 -11.44 -28.43
N GLY A 10 7.54 -12.22 -28.67
CA GLY A 10 7.48 -13.70 -28.75
C GLY A 10 8.56 -14.54 -28.07
N HIS A 11 8.55 -14.59 -26.75
CA HIS A 11 8.87 -15.84 -26.05
C HIS A 11 7.57 -16.37 -25.48
N ASP A 12 7.18 -17.60 -25.86
CA ASP A 12 6.08 -18.29 -25.18
C ASP A 12 6.54 -18.57 -23.76
N ARG A 13 6.13 -17.68 -22.86
CA ARG A 13 6.42 -17.78 -21.44
C ARG A 13 5.77 -19.04 -20.89
N GLU A 14 6.49 -19.80 -20.07
CA GLU A 14 5.89 -20.92 -19.35
C GLU A 14 4.79 -20.41 -18.40
N GLU A 15 3.62 -21.04 -18.40
CA GLU A 15 2.47 -20.58 -17.61
C GLU A 15 2.01 -21.63 -16.59
N PHE A 16 1.75 -21.18 -15.37
CA PHE A 16 1.30 -22.02 -14.25
C PHE A 16 -0.14 -21.66 -13.87
N ALA A 17 -1.09 -22.05 -14.74
CA ALA A 17 -2.50 -21.66 -14.64
C ALA A 17 -3.16 -21.96 -13.28
N ARG A 18 -2.76 -23.04 -12.59
CA ARG A 18 -3.27 -23.37 -11.25
C ARG A 18 -2.89 -22.30 -10.22
N LEU A 19 -1.64 -21.86 -10.21
CA LEU A 19 -1.16 -20.86 -9.26
C LEU A 19 -1.82 -19.49 -9.52
N ARG A 20 -2.04 -19.15 -10.79
CA ARG A 20 -2.81 -17.95 -11.15
C ARG A 20 -4.23 -17.99 -10.60
N ARG A 21 -4.89 -19.15 -10.64
CA ARG A 21 -6.24 -19.32 -10.09
C ARG A 21 -6.24 -19.26 -8.58
N ASP A 22 -5.28 -19.94 -7.95
CA ASP A 22 -5.27 -20.14 -6.50
C ASP A 22 -4.75 -18.89 -5.76
N PHE A 23 -3.81 -18.14 -6.34
CA PHE A 23 -3.18 -16.96 -5.74
C PHE A 23 -3.41 -15.64 -6.48
N GLY A 24 -4.11 -15.67 -7.62
CA GLY A 24 -4.38 -14.47 -8.44
C GLY A 24 -3.21 -14.04 -9.34
N GLU A 25 -2.05 -14.70 -9.28
CA GLU A 25 -0.85 -14.34 -10.02
C GLU A 25 -0.08 -15.57 -10.50
N ASP A 26 0.55 -15.46 -11.67
CA ASP A 26 1.48 -16.47 -12.18
C ASP A 26 2.93 -16.05 -11.88
N PRO A 27 3.68 -16.78 -11.03
CA PRO A 27 5.06 -16.45 -10.70
C PRO A 27 5.99 -16.44 -11.92
N ALA A 28 5.72 -17.25 -12.94
CA ALA A 28 6.54 -17.31 -14.15
C ALA A 28 6.54 -15.96 -14.89
N ARG A 29 5.51 -15.12 -14.72
CA ARG A 29 5.47 -13.75 -15.25
C ARG A 29 6.70 -12.92 -14.85
N PHE A 30 7.28 -13.18 -13.69
CA PHE A 30 8.45 -12.45 -13.17
C PHE A 30 9.72 -13.26 -13.30
N LEU A 31 9.61 -14.57 -13.10
CA LEU A 31 10.75 -15.46 -13.06
C LEU A 31 11.25 -15.81 -14.46
N ASP A 32 10.36 -15.94 -15.44
CA ASP A 32 10.67 -16.38 -16.80
C ASP A 32 11.28 -15.29 -17.70
N HIS A 33 12.37 -14.74 -17.18
CA HIS A 33 13.22 -13.73 -17.76
C HIS A 33 14.68 -14.02 -17.40
N ASP A 34 15.61 -13.49 -18.19
CA ASP A 34 17.03 -13.51 -17.86
C ASP A 34 17.35 -12.52 -16.73
N LEU A 35 17.15 -12.94 -15.48
CA LEU A 35 17.44 -12.11 -14.31
C LEU A 35 18.95 -11.94 -14.04
N ILE A 36 19.83 -12.63 -14.78
CA ILE A 36 21.28 -12.49 -14.65
C ILE A 36 21.71 -11.24 -15.42
N GLN A 37 21.34 -11.16 -16.70
CA GLN A 37 21.71 -10.05 -17.59
C GLN A 37 20.77 -8.85 -17.48
N ASP A 38 19.48 -9.08 -17.24
CA ASP A 38 18.49 -8.01 -17.14
C ASP A 38 18.29 -7.59 -15.67
N SER A 39 18.96 -6.50 -15.30
CA SER A 39 18.88 -5.93 -13.95
C SER A 39 17.49 -5.44 -13.59
N ASP A 40 16.72 -4.95 -14.55
CA ASP A 40 15.42 -4.31 -14.30
C ASP A 40 14.38 -5.40 -14.02
N LYS A 41 14.40 -6.49 -14.79
CA LYS A 41 13.60 -7.68 -14.51
C LYS A 41 13.97 -8.30 -13.18
N ARG A 42 15.26 -8.37 -12.85
CA ARG A 42 15.73 -8.85 -11.53
C ARG A 42 15.18 -7.97 -10.41
N GLN A 43 15.28 -6.65 -10.54
CA GLN A 43 14.74 -5.72 -9.54
C GLN A 43 13.22 -5.88 -9.38
N LEU A 44 12.49 -6.04 -10.49
CA LEU A 44 11.05 -6.28 -10.47
C LEU A 44 10.69 -7.59 -9.75
N ALA A 45 11.39 -8.68 -10.05
CA ALA A 45 11.20 -9.97 -9.39
C ALA A 45 11.48 -9.87 -7.88
N MET A 46 12.60 -9.24 -7.48
CA MET A 46 12.95 -9.04 -6.07
C MET A 46 11.95 -8.14 -5.34
N ALA A 47 11.49 -7.06 -5.97
CA ALA A 47 10.45 -6.20 -5.42
C ALA A 47 9.14 -6.98 -5.21
N ARG A 48 8.80 -7.85 -6.17
CA ARG A 48 7.60 -8.69 -6.05
C ARG A 48 7.72 -9.70 -4.90
N ILE A 49 8.85 -10.38 -4.76
CA ILE A 49 9.15 -11.32 -3.67
C ILE A 49 8.98 -10.65 -2.30
N ARG A 50 9.57 -9.45 -2.12
CA ARG A 50 9.43 -8.67 -0.87
C ARG A 50 7.98 -8.33 -0.54
N GLY A 51 7.15 -8.13 -1.56
CA GLY A 51 5.73 -7.82 -1.42
C GLY A 51 4.82 -9.04 -1.19
N ILE A 52 5.35 -10.27 -1.15
CA ILE A 52 4.56 -11.45 -0.81
C ILE A 52 4.31 -11.46 0.70
N ASP A 53 3.04 -11.65 1.09
CA ASP A 53 2.57 -11.59 2.47
C ASP A 53 1.90 -12.89 2.95
N ARG A 54 1.97 -13.95 2.13
CA ARG A 54 1.51 -15.31 2.44
C ARG A 54 2.58 -16.35 2.10
N ILE A 55 2.86 -17.25 3.02
CA ILE A 55 3.80 -18.37 2.94
C ILE A 55 3.39 -19.35 1.84
N GLU A 56 2.09 -19.63 1.68
CA GLU A 56 1.59 -20.51 0.61
C GLU A 56 2.01 -20.01 -0.79
N VAL A 57 1.98 -18.69 -0.99
CA VAL A 57 2.38 -18.04 -2.24
C VAL A 57 3.89 -18.18 -2.44
N ILE A 58 4.69 -17.97 -1.38
CA ILE A 58 6.15 -18.14 -1.43
C ILE A 58 6.52 -19.57 -1.86
N ARG A 59 5.88 -20.58 -1.26
CA ARG A 59 6.13 -21.99 -1.60
C ARG A 59 5.73 -22.30 -3.04
N GLY A 60 4.65 -21.70 -3.54
CA GLY A 60 4.27 -21.74 -4.95
C GLY A 60 5.33 -21.15 -5.87
N TRP A 61 5.90 -19.99 -5.50
CA TRP A 61 6.99 -19.35 -6.24
C TRP A 61 8.27 -20.20 -6.27
N ILE A 62 8.63 -20.83 -5.14
CA ILE A 62 9.76 -21.78 -5.07
C ILE A 62 9.55 -22.97 -6.01
N ALA A 63 8.34 -23.53 -6.01
CA ALA A 63 7.99 -24.65 -6.90
C ALA A 63 8.12 -24.25 -8.38
N VAL A 64 7.68 -23.04 -8.74
CA VAL A 64 7.82 -22.52 -10.11
C VAL A 64 9.27 -22.32 -10.50
N GLU A 65 10.09 -21.67 -9.66
CA GLU A 65 11.52 -21.46 -9.99
C GLU A 65 12.28 -22.79 -10.16
N ARG A 66 11.83 -23.87 -9.50
CA ARG A 66 12.38 -25.22 -9.68
C ARG A 66 11.82 -25.95 -10.91
N ALA A 67 10.62 -25.59 -11.37
CA ALA A 67 9.94 -26.26 -12.48
C ALA A 67 10.29 -25.67 -13.85
N LEU A 68 10.68 -24.40 -13.89
CA LEU A 68 11.03 -23.71 -15.14
C LEU A 68 12.19 -24.42 -15.84
N ASP A 69 12.13 -24.49 -17.17
CA ASP A 69 13.14 -25.15 -18.03
C ASP A 69 14.46 -24.37 -18.11
N ARG A 70 15.10 -24.16 -16.96
CA ARG A 70 16.40 -23.51 -16.81
C ARG A 70 17.04 -23.88 -15.46
N PRO A 71 18.34 -23.59 -15.27
CA PRO A 71 18.98 -23.78 -13.98
C PRO A 71 18.29 -22.95 -12.88
N THR A 72 17.91 -23.61 -11.78
CA THR A 72 17.35 -22.96 -10.61
C THR A 72 18.33 -21.93 -10.05
N ARG A 73 17.87 -20.69 -9.88
CA ARG A 73 18.73 -19.61 -9.38
C ARG A 73 18.73 -19.60 -7.86
N THR A 74 19.83 -20.04 -7.26
CA THR A 74 20.02 -20.08 -5.80
C THR A 74 19.74 -18.73 -5.13
N GLY A 75 20.06 -17.61 -5.79
CA GLY A 75 19.77 -16.28 -5.27
C GLY A 75 18.28 -15.95 -5.16
N ILE A 76 17.45 -16.46 -6.07
CA ILE A 76 15.99 -16.29 -6.02
C ILE A 76 15.41 -17.18 -4.94
N ILE A 77 15.85 -18.44 -4.88
CA ILE A 77 15.41 -19.38 -3.83
C ILE A 77 15.73 -18.84 -2.45
N ARG A 78 16.96 -18.37 -2.22
CA ARG A 78 17.37 -17.76 -0.95
C ARG A 78 16.52 -16.56 -0.58
N ALA A 79 16.19 -15.69 -1.53
CA ALA A 79 15.36 -14.51 -1.26
C ALA A 79 13.90 -14.90 -0.91
N LEU A 80 13.38 -15.98 -1.51
CA LEU A 80 12.08 -16.54 -1.16
C LEU A 80 12.10 -17.16 0.24
N GLU A 81 13.13 -17.94 0.57
CA GLU A 81 13.31 -18.56 1.89
C GLU A 81 13.48 -17.51 3.00
N GLU A 82 14.31 -16.49 2.80
CA GLU A 82 14.47 -15.38 3.75
C GLU A 82 13.14 -14.64 3.99
N ARG A 83 12.33 -14.51 2.94
CA ARG A 83 10.99 -13.91 3.06
C ARG A 83 10.02 -14.83 3.80
N GLU A 84 10.07 -16.14 3.57
CA GLU A 84 9.29 -17.12 4.32
C GLU A 84 9.62 -17.05 5.81
N ASP A 85 10.91 -17.05 6.16
CA ASP A 85 11.39 -16.91 7.54
C ASP A 85 10.87 -15.62 8.19
N THR A 86 10.94 -14.50 7.45
CA THR A 86 10.39 -13.22 7.92
C THR A 86 8.89 -13.34 8.24
N LEU A 87 8.10 -13.98 7.38
CA LEU A 87 6.66 -14.17 7.60
C LEU A 87 6.36 -15.16 8.73
N GLN A 88 7.21 -16.15 8.94
CA GLN A 88 7.09 -17.05 10.10
C GLN A 88 7.33 -16.29 11.41
N GLU A 89 8.24 -15.31 11.42
CA GLU A 89 8.54 -14.48 12.58
C GLU A 89 7.44 -13.44 12.87
N ILE A 90 7.04 -12.65 11.87
CA ILE A 90 6.10 -11.53 12.07
C ILE A 90 4.63 -11.90 11.86
N GLY A 91 4.36 -13.08 11.31
CA GLY A 91 3.04 -13.54 10.88
C GLY A 91 2.67 -13.12 9.46
N GLU A 92 1.68 -13.81 8.89
CA GLU A 92 1.10 -13.48 7.58
C GLU A 92 0.07 -12.35 7.67
N ARG A 93 -0.18 -11.70 6.54
CA ARG A 93 -1.28 -10.73 6.47
C ARG A 93 -2.63 -11.47 6.51
N PRO A 94 -3.57 -11.08 7.39
CA PRO A 94 -4.89 -11.67 7.42
C PRO A 94 -5.64 -11.41 6.10
N GLU A 95 -6.43 -12.38 5.64
CA GLU A 95 -7.18 -12.28 4.37
C GLU A 95 -8.08 -11.05 4.30
N ARG A 96 -8.64 -10.67 5.46
CA ARG A 96 -9.46 -9.49 5.62
C ARG A 96 -8.79 -8.59 6.64
N LEU A 97 -8.39 -7.39 6.22
CA LEU A 97 -8.03 -6.33 7.16
C LEU A 97 -9.22 -6.12 8.09
N GLN A 98 -8.98 -6.10 9.40
CA GLN A 98 -10.02 -5.79 10.37
C GLN A 98 -10.66 -4.45 9.99
N PHE A 99 -11.97 -4.46 9.77
CA PHE A 99 -12.72 -3.24 9.45
C PHE A 99 -12.73 -2.38 10.72
N GLY A 100 -12.15 -1.19 10.61
CA GLY A 100 -12.12 -0.21 11.68
C GLY A 100 -11.53 1.09 11.16
N PRO A 101 -11.85 2.25 11.78
CA PRO A 101 -11.14 3.47 11.48
C PRO A 101 -9.64 3.21 11.63
N ARG A 102 -8.84 3.59 10.62
CA ARG A 102 -7.39 3.63 10.80
C ARG A 102 -7.11 4.40 12.07
N ARG A 103 -6.23 3.89 12.94
CA ARG A 103 -5.76 4.68 14.08
C ARG A 103 -5.30 6.04 13.51
N PRO A 104 -5.91 7.16 13.92
CA PRO A 104 -5.47 8.45 13.43
C PRO A 104 -3.98 8.64 13.79
N PRO A 105 -3.20 9.32 12.93
CA PRO A 105 -1.82 9.65 13.23
C PRO A 105 -1.70 10.30 14.62
N SER A 106 -0.61 10.01 15.35
CA SER A 106 -0.39 10.52 16.72
C SER A 106 -0.41 12.05 16.81
N PHE A 107 -0.18 12.76 15.69
CA PHE A 107 -0.32 14.22 15.63
C PHE A 107 -1.76 14.70 15.93
N TYR A 108 -2.78 13.87 15.77
CA TYR A 108 -4.17 14.19 16.13
C TYR A 108 -4.53 13.82 17.58
N GLU A 109 -3.61 13.23 18.36
CA GLU A 109 -3.87 12.82 19.74
C GLU A 109 -3.67 13.98 20.76
N ASP A 110 -3.19 15.16 20.34
CA ASP A 110 -2.64 16.20 21.24
C ASP A 110 -3.54 17.43 21.54
N GLU A 111 -4.80 17.49 21.09
CA GLU A 111 -5.66 18.67 21.34
C GLU A 111 -7.06 18.30 21.86
N ARG A 112 -7.13 17.43 22.87
CA ARG A 112 -8.29 17.40 23.79
C ARG A 112 -7.82 17.58 25.23
N GLY A 113 -7.04 18.64 25.45
CA GLY A 113 -6.69 19.14 26.77
C GLY A 113 -6.98 20.62 26.81
N ASP A 114 -7.92 21.02 27.67
CA ASP A 114 -8.20 22.39 28.13
C ASP A 114 -8.39 23.48 27.07
N SER A 115 -9.65 23.70 26.68
CA SER A 115 -10.18 25.06 26.77
C SER A 115 -11.62 25.02 27.29
N GLU A 116 -11.81 25.43 28.54
CA GLU A 116 -13.10 25.89 29.06
C GLU A 116 -13.46 27.23 28.40
N ASP A 117 -13.62 27.26 27.08
CA ASP A 117 -14.09 28.45 26.37
C ASP A 117 -15.61 28.37 26.22
N GLU A 118 -16.32 29.01 27.16
CA GLU A 118 -17.78 29.23 27.12
C GLU A 118 -18.28 29.95 25.84
N GLU A 119 -17.40 30.35 24.91
CA GLU A 119 -17.73 30.99 23.64
C GLU A 119 -18.20 30.03 22.53
N GLU A 120 -17.95 28.72 22.62
CA GLU A 120 -18.38 27.77 21.59
C GLU A 120 -19.86 27.36 21.67
N ASN A 121 -20.52 27.55 22.82
CA ASN A 121 -21.94 27.19 22.99
C ASN A 121 -22.92 28.29 22.53
N LEU A 122 -22.42 29.40 21.98
CA LEU A 122 -23.30 30.42 21.41
C LEU A 122 -23.80 29.98 20.03
N SER A 123 -25.12 29.95 19.88
CA SER A 123 -25.74 29.83 18.55
C SER A 123 -25.22 30.95 17.64
N ALA A 124 -25.08 30.65 16.34
CA ALA A 124 -24.64 31.61 15.34
C ALA A 124 -25.42 32.95 15.41
N HIS A 125 -26.70 32.89 15.80
CA HIS A 125 -27.53 34.08 15.98
C HIS A 125 -27.10 34.95 17.19
N GLN A 126 -26.67 34.33 18.29
CA GLN A 126 -26.18 35.04 19.47
C GLN A 126 -24.83 35.72 19.20
N LYS A 127 -23.94 35.07 18.42
CA LYS A 127 -22.68 35.68 17.96
C LYS A 127 -22.94 36.92 17.09
N LEU A 128 -23.90 36.86 16.17
CA LEU A 128 -24.29 37.99 15.31
C LEU A 128 -24.88 39.17 16.08
N ASN A 129 -25.76 38.90 17.06
CA ASN A 129 -26.36 39.96 17.89
C ASN A 129 -25.30 40.66 18.76
N ARG A 130 -24.32 39.92 19.29
CA ARG A 130 -23.22 40.48 20.08
C ARG A 130 -22.30 41.37 19.24
N MET A 131 -22.03 40.99 17.98
CA MET A 131 -21.25 41.83 17.06
C MET A 131 -22.00 43.12 16.70
N ARG A 132 -23.32 43.05 16.44
CA ARG A 132 -24.14 44.23 16.15
C ARG A 132 -24.21 45.21 17.33
N ALA A 133 -24.31 44.71 18.55
CA ALA A 133 -24.32 45.54 19.76
C ALA A 133 -22.98 46.28 19.99
N ARG A 134 -21.86 45.76 19.46
CA ARG A 134 -20.55 46.43 19.52
C ARG A 134 -20.39 47.57 18.50
N THR A 135 -21.22 47.61 17.46
CA THR A 135 -21.07 48.55 16.34
C THR A 135 -22.06 49.71 16.34
N ASP A 136 -22.96 49.81 17.33
CA ASP A 136 -24.03 50.83 17.41
C ASP A 136 -23.79 51.89 18.52
N GLY A 137 -22.53 52.14 18.89
CA GLY A 137 -22.15 53.22 19.80
C GLY A 137 -21.99 54.56 19.05
N GLY A 138 -23.11 55.19 18.69
CA GLY A 138 -23.14 56.53 18.07
C GLY A 138 -22.53 57.63 18.95
N GLU A 139 -21.77 58.53 18.33
CA GLU A 139 -21.21 59.77 18.91
C GLU A 139 -22.29 60.67 19.53
N PRO A 140 -22.08 61.25 20.73
CA PRO A 140 -22.85 62.39 21.18
C PRO A 140 -22.25 63.72 20.66
N ASP A 141 -23.13 64.54 20.09
CA ASP A 141 -22.92 65.91 19.57
C ASP A 141 -22.04 66.82 20.46
N GLY A 142 -21.05 67.46 19.83
CA GLY A 142 -20.26 68.56 20.39
C GLY A 142 -20.83 69.93 19.99
N LYS A 143 -20.98 70.80 21.00
CA LYS A 143 -21.40 72.21 20.93
C LYS A 143 -20.62 73.08 19.95
#